data_AF-A0A7J3U9U6-F1
#
_entry.id   AF-A0A7J3U9U6-F1
#
_cell.length_a   1.000
_cell.length_b   1.000
_cell.length_c   1.000
_cell.angle_alpha   90.00
_cell.angle_beta   90.00
_cell.angle_gamma   90.00
#
_symmetry.space_group_name_H-M   'P 1'
#
loop_
_entity.id
_entity.type
_entity.pdbx_description
1 polymer ?
#
loop_
_entity_poly.entity_id
_entity_poly.type
_entity_poly.pdbx_seq_one_letter_code
_entity_poly.pdbx_strand_id
1 'polypeptide(L)'
;VVNATWDFGDGFIERDGKLLSHKYDKKGVYEVTLTVTDDDGASSSVTKTIVVKAKEETSGFDFVMLVAAVGILLFMWRSKKGIWRMR
;
A
#
# COMPACT_ATOMS: atom_id res chain seq x y z
N VAL A 1 19.05 -5.84 28.17
CA VAL A 1 17.89 -5.10 27.62
C VAL A 1 16.77 -5.08 28.63
N VAL A 2 16.62 -3.94 29.28
CA VAL A 2 15.57 -3.68 30.27
C VAL A 2 14.38 -3.00 29.61
N ASN A 3 14.61 -2.11 28.64
CA ASN A 3 13.56 -1.39 27.93
C ASN A 3 13.84 -1.36 26.41
N ALA A 4 12.78 -1.40 25.62
CA ALA A 4 12.82 -1.16 24.19
C ALA A 4 11.75 -0.10 23.84
N THR A 5 12.14 0.94 23.14
CA THR A 5 11.27 2.02 22.68
C THR A 5 11.25 2.04 21.17
N TRP A 6 10.07 2.04 20.58
CA TRP A 6 9.84 2.14 19.14
C TRP A 6 9.22 3.49 18.82
N ASP A 7 9.85 4.23 17.91
CA ASP A 7 9.27 5.40 17.25
C ASP A 7 8.96 5.00 15.80
N PHE A 8 7.71 5.12 15.38
CA PHE A 8 7.28 4.74 14.03
C PHE A 8 7.39 5.86 13.00
N GLY A 9 7.78 7.07 13.41
CA GLY A 9 7.93 8.22 12.53
C GLY A 9 6.62 8.84 12.07
N ASP A 10 5.48 8.37 12.58
CA ASP A 10 4.13 8.92 12.33
C ASP A 10 3.53 9.63 13.56
N GLY A 11 4.34 9.80 14.61
CA GLY A 11 3.95 10.38 15.89
C GLY A 11 3.51 9.34 16.92
N PHE A 12 3.43 8.06 16.56
CA PHE A 12 3.20 6.98 17.52
C PHE A 12 4.53 6.45 18.08
N ILE A 13 4.63 6.40 19.41
CA ILE A 13 5.79 5.88 20.14
C ILE A 13 5.32 4.80 21.12
N GLU A 14 5.86 3.60 20.97
CA GLU A 14 5.62 2.48 21.88
C GLU A 14 6.81 2.30 22.83
N ARG A 15 6.54 2.09 24.11
CA ARG A 15 7.56 1.83 25.14
C ARG A 15 7.36 0.42 25.71
N ASP A 16 8.45 -0.28 25.97
CA ASP A 16 8.50 -1.65 26.50
C ASP A 16 8.07 -2.79 25.53
N GLY A 17 7.88 -2.48 24.25
CA GLY A 17 7.49 -3.46 23.24
C GLY A 17 8.65 -4.31 22.71
N LYS A 18 8.75 -5.59 23.08
CA LYS A 18 9.67 -6.57 22.43
C LYS A 18 9.13 -7.12 21.10
N LEU A 19 7.81 -7.17 20.94
CA LEU A 19 7.14 -7.66 19.72
C LEU A 19 5.84 -6.88 19.52
N LEU A 20 5.73 -6.16 18.41
CA LEU A 20 4.60 -5.26 18.17
C LEU A 20 4.26 -5.20 16.67
N SER A 21 2.99 -4.95 16.36
CA SER A 21 2.50 -4.72 15.01
C SER A 21 1.95 -3.31 14.92
N HIS A 22 2.50 -2.50 14.03
CA HIS A 22 2.03 -1.13 13.77
C HIS A 22 1.46 -1.01 12.35
N LYS A 23 0.41 -0.21 12.19
CA LYS A 23 -0.25 0.01 10.89
C LYS A 23 -0.23 1.49 10.55
N TYR A 24 0.25 1.81 9.36
CA TYR A 24 0.20 3.15 8.79
C TYR A 24 -1.10 3.35 7.99
N ASP A 25 -1.88 4.37 8.34
CA ASP A 25 -3.12 4.69 7.64
C ASP A 25 -2.91 5.51 6.36
N LYS A 26 -1.78 6.23 6.28
CA LYS A 26 -1.46 7.10 5.15
C LYS A 26 -0.26 6.56 4.39
N LYS A 27 -0.29 6.76 3.06
CA LYS A 27 0.92 6.59 2.25
C LYS A 27 1.96 7.61 2.67
N GLY A 28 3.22 7.20 2.69
CA GLY A 28 4.30 8.05 3.17
C GLY A 28 5.61 7.29 3.27
N VAL A 29 6.66 8.06 3.58
CA VAL A 29 7.96 7.53 3.97
C VAL A 29 8.09 7.79 5.46
N TYR A 30 8.36 6.73 6.22
CA TYR A 30 8.44 6.76 7.67
C TYR A 30 9.81 6.27 8.12
N GLU A 31 10.44 7.00 9.05
CA GLU A 31 11.68 6.59 9.69
C GLU A 31 11.35 5.91 11.01
N VAL A 32 11.49 4.59 11.05
CA VAL A 32 11.23 3.78 12.24
C VAL A 32 12.51 3.64 13.04
N THR A 33 12.51 4.09 14.28
CA THR A 33 13.66 4.01 15.18
C THR A 33 13.35 3.08 16.35
N LEU A 34 14.19 2.07 16.53
CA LEU A 34 14.22 1.25 17.74
C LEU A 34 15.36 1.72 18.63
N THR A 35 15.05 2.11 19.85
CA THR A 35 16.02 2.41 20.91
C THR A 35 15.93 1.35 21.98
N VAL A 36 17.04 0.71 22.30
CA VAL A 36 17.13 -0.34 23.31
C VAL A 36 18.03 0.12 24.44
N THR A 37 17.56 -0.02 25.67
CA THR A 37 18.31 0.32 26.89
C THR A 37 18.60 -0.94 27.69
N ASP A 38 19.84 -1.14 28.12
CA ASP A 38 20.24 -2.24 29.01
C ASP A 38 20.04 -1.88 30.50
N ASP A 39 20.41 -2.82 31.37
CA ASP A 39 20.27 -2.72 32.82
C ASP A 39 21.27 -1.75 33.46
N ASP A 40 22.38 -1.47 32.78
CA ASP A 40 23.34 -0.45 33.20
C ASP A 40 22.92 0.96 32.74
N GLY A 41 21.78 1.07 32.04
CA GLY A 41 21.24 2.32 31.51
C GLY A 41 21.89 2.78 30.21
N ALA A 42 22.77 1.98 29.61
CA ALA A 42 23.32 2.26 28.29
C ALA A 42 22.26 2.02 27.23
N SER A 43 22.23 2.86 26.20
CA SER A 43 21.26 2.77 25.11
C SER A 43 21.92 2.75 23.74
N SER A 44 21.27 2.05 22.81
CA SER A 44 21.66 1.99 21.40
C SER A 44 20.41 2.05 20.53
N SER A 45 20.53 2.71 19.38
CA SER A 45 19.42 2.90 18.46
C SER A 45 19.73 2.44 17.04
N VAL A 46 18.69 1.99 16.35
CA VAL A 46 18.73 1.65 14.93
C VAL A 46 17.52 2.26 14.22
N THR A 47 17.76 2.92 13.09
CA THR A 47 16.72 3.53 12.28
C THR A 47 16.59 2.83 10.93
N LYS A 48 15.35 2.60 10.49
CA LYS A 48 15.02 2.05 9.17
C LYS A 48 13.93 2.87 8.49
N THR A 49 14.11 3.08 7.20
CA THR A 49 13.11 3.75 6.36
C THR A 49 12.08 2.75 5.83
N ILE A 50 10.80 3.01 6.03
CA ILE A 50 9.67 2.25 5.50
C ILE A 50 8.90 3.12 4.51
N VAL A 51 8.64 2.58 3.33
CA VAL A 51 7.83 3.25 2.30
C VAL A 51 6.45 2.59 2.24
N VAL A 52 5.43 3.29 2.73
CA VAL A 52 4.04 2.87 2.68
C VAL A 52 3.42 3.45 1.42
N LYS A 53 3.01 2.56 0.51
CA LYS A 53 2.33 2.93 -0.74
C LYS A 53 0.83 2.85 -0.54
N ALA A 54 0.09 3.69 -1.27
CA ALA A 54 -1.35 3.50 -1.36
C ALA A 54 -1.63 2.15 -2.03
N LYS A 55 -2.65 1.46 -1.53
CA LYS A 55 -3.23 0.32 -2.24
C LYS A 55 -3.79 0.86 -3.55
N GLU A 56 -3.26 0.39 -4.68
CA GLU A 56 -3.85 0.71 -5.98
C GLU A 56 -5.19 -0.01 -6.06
N GLU A 57 -6.27 0.73 -5.80
CA GLU A 57 -7.60 0.23 -6.10
C GLU A 57 -7.85 0.50 -7.59
N THR A 58 -7.66 -0.53 -8.41
CA THR A 58 -8.21 -0.50 -9.77
C THR A 58 -9.72 -0.39 -9.61
N SER A 59 -10.25 0.80 -9.87
CA SER A 59 -11.68 1.05 -9.83
C SER A 59 -12.38 -0.01 -10.69
N GLY A 60 -13.36 -0.73 -10.14
CA GLY A 60 -14.11 -1.73 -10.91
C GLY A 60 -14.74 -1.13 -12.17
N PHE A 61 -14.95 0.19 -12.20
CA PHE A 61 -15.36 0.94 -13.38
C PHE A 61 -14.35 0.87 -14.52
N ASP A 62 -13.05 0.82 -14.26
CA ASP A 62 -12.02 0.72 -15.31
C ASP A 62 -12.13 -0.61 -16.08
N PHE A 63 -12.34 -1.72 -15.36
CA PHE A 63 -12.62 -3.02 -15.96
C PHE A 63 -13.98 -3.07 -16.67
N VAL A 64 -15.03 -2.49 -16.07
CA VAL A 64 -16.37 -2.43 -16.68
C VAL A 64 -16.35 -1.59 -17.97
N MET A 65 -15.62 -0.47 -17.98
CA MET A 65 -15.46 0.39 -19.16
C MET A 65 -14.67 -0.32 -20.26
N LEU A 66 -13.65 -1.11 -19.93
CA LEU A 66 -12.89 -1.89 -20.89
C LEU A 66 -13.76 -2.99 -21.52
N VAL A 67 -14.51 -3.74 -20.71
CA VAL A 67 -15.43 -4.79 -21.20
C VAL A 67 -16.55 -4.18 -22.05
N ALA A 68 -17.11 -3.05 -21.63
CA ALA A 68 -18.13 -2.32 -22.40
C ALA A 68 -17.55 -1.81 -23.73
N ALA A 69 -16.36 -1.22 -23.73
CA ALA A 69 -15.68 -0.74 -24.94
C ALA A 69 -15.40 -1.89 -25.93
N VAL A 70 -14.92 -3.03 -25.45
CA VAL A 70 -14.74 -4.23 -26.29
C VAL A 70 -16.08 -4.73 -26.82
N GLY A 71 -17.13 -4.76 -26.00
CA GLY A 71 -18.49 -5.12 -26.41
C GLY A 71 -19.04 -4.20 -27.50
N ILE A 72 -18.86 -2.88 -27.34
CA ILE A 72 -19.25 -1.86 -28.33
C ILE A 72 -18.44 -2.03 -29.61
N LEU A 73 -17.12 -2.25 -29.51
CA LEU A 73 -16.27 -2.50 -30.68
C LEU A 73 -16.67 -3.78 -31.42
N LEU A 74 -16.98 -4.86 -30.72
CA LEU A 74 -17.48 -6.11 -31.31
C LEU A 74 -18.87 -5.93 -31.93
N PHE A 75 -19.74 -5.14 -31.31
CA PHE A 75 -21.05 -4.80 -31.85
C PHE A 75 -20.91 -3.97 -33.14
N MET A 76 -20.08 -2.93 -33.11
CA MET A 76 -19.77 -2.10 -34.28
C MET A 76 -19.13 -2.93 -35.40
N TRP A 77 -18.19 -3.82 -35.07
CA TRP A 77 -17.57 -4.73 -36.02
C TRP A 77 -18.58 -5.71 -36.63
N ARG A 78 -19.46 -6.30 -35.81
CA ARG A 78 -20.52 -7.20 -36.27
C ARG A 78 -21.55 -6.47 -37.15
N SER A 79 -21.93 -5.25 -36.78
CA SER A 79 -22.83 -4.39 -37.57
C SER A 79 -22.21 -4.06 -38.93
N LYS A 80 -20.96 -3.59 -38.94
CA LYS A 80 -20.22 -3.33 -40.18
C LYS A 80 -20.15 -4.59 -41.04
N LYS A 81 -19.71 -5.74 -40.49
CA LYS A 81 -19.57 -7.02 -41.23
C LYS A 81 -20.89 -7.62 -41.72
N GLY A 82 -21.99 -7.43 -41.00
CA GLY A 82 -23.33 -7.86 -41.42
C GLY A 82 -23.86 -7.08 -42.63
N ILE A 83 -23.50 -5.80 -42.74
CA ILE A 83 -23.89 -4.94 -43.87
C ILE A 83 -23.23 -5.38 -45.19
N TRP A 84 -22.03 -5.98 -45.16
CA TRP A 84 -21.36 -6.50 -46.36
C TRP A 84 -21.88 -7.87 -46.85
N ARG A 85 -22.79 -8.53 -46.12
CA ARG A 85 -23.37 -9.83 -46.51
C ARG A 85 -24.66 -9.72 -47.34
N MET A 86 -25.17 -8.52 -47.59
CA MET A 86 -26.33 -8.27 -48.45
C MET A 86 -25.89 -7.55 -49.72
N ARG A 87 -25.16 -8.24 -50.61
CA ARG A 87 -25.03 -7.84 -52.01
C ARG A 87 -24.72 -9.07 -52.86
#